data_AF-A0A963G9B1-F1
#
_entry.id   AF-A0A963G9B1-F1
#
_cell.length_a   1.000
_cell.length_b   1.000
_cell.length_c   1.000
_cell.angle_alpha   90.00
_cell.angle_beta   90.00
_cell.angle_gamma   90.00
#
_symmetry.space_group_name_H-M   'P 1'
#
loop_
_entity.id
_entity.type
_entity.pdbx_description
1 polymer ?
#
loop_
_entity_poly.entity_id
_entity_poly.type
_entity_poly.pdbx_seq_one_letter_code
_entity_poly.pdbx_strand_id
1 'polypeptide(L)'
;MNAYLFIPILLLHGSALLAEPVSYPLLQVEDGDTLVIQVNDRPARVQLLGMDAPEDIANPKLIRDVERTGISEELLLDLGRQSTLHLQQLTGSATNIVVTGNLEHKDKYGRIPVVASLPGAETSLNAIMVQQGYAITLPGSQNEPRMDQLEAQARKSGAGLWGSSPELMQSWSGRSKAAH
;
A
#
# COMPACT_ATOMS: atom_id res chain seq x y z
N MET A 1 -30.68 -12.96 -64.32
CA MET A 1 -29.59 -13.48 -63.47
C MET A 1 -29.04 -12.30 -62.69
N ASN A 2 -29.45 -12.12 -61.43
CA ASN A 2 -28.93 -11.04 -60.58
C ASN A 2 -27.73 -11.59 -59.80
N ALA A 3 -26.54 -11.12 -60.14
CA ALA A 3 -25.32 -11.45 -59.41
C ALA A 3 -25.26 -10.60 -58.14
N TYR A 4 -25.31 -11.25 -56.98
CA TYR A 4 -25.11 -10.61 -55.69
C TYR A 4 -23.61 -10.33 -55.49
N LEU A 5 -23.27 -9.05 -55.29
CA LEU A 5 -21.93 -8.60 -54.94
C LEU A 5 -21.67 -8.91 -53.46
N PHE A 6 -20.80 -9.87 -53.18
CA PHE A 6 -20.36 -10.21 -51.82
C PHE A 6 -19.30 -9.18 -51.38
N ILE A 7 -19.64 -8.30 -50.43
CA ILE A 7 -18.67 -7.41 -49.78
C ILE A 7 -18.19 -8.13 -48.51
N PRO A 8 -16.91 -8.52 -48.40
CA PRO A 8 -16.40 -9.09 -47.16
C PRO A 8 -16.35 -7.99 -46.08
N ILE A 9 -17.07 -8.21 -44.98
CA ILE A 9 -16.96 -7.38 -43.78
C ILE A 9 -15.60 -7.69 -43.14
N LEU A 10 -14.66 -6.77 -43.31
CA LEU A 10 -13.36 -6.82 -42.63
C LEU A 10 -13.58 -6.44 -41.16
N LEU A 11 -13.59 -7.43 -40.27
CA LEU A 11 -13.63 -7.21 -38.82
C LEU A 11 -12.31 -6.55 -38.37
N LEU A 12 -12.31 -5.22 -38.27
CA LEU A 12 -11.27 -4.48 -37.56
C LEU A 12 -11.29 -4.90 -36.10
N HIS A 13 -10.35 -5.75 -35.70
CA HIS A 13 -10.05 -6.01 -34.31
C HIS A 13 -9.30 -4.78 -33.79
N GLY A 14 -10.03 -3.86 -33.17
CA GLY A 14 -9.41 -2.79 -32.40
C GLY A 14 -8.68 -3.39 -31.21
N SER A 15 -7.37 -3.60 -31.33
CA SER A 15 -6.52 -3.83 -30.17
C SER A 15 -6.61 -2.57 -29.31
N ALA A 16 -7.33 -2.64 -28.19
CA ALA A 16 -7.22 -1.65 -27.16
C ALA A 16 -5.75 -1.64 -26.72
N LEU A 17 -5.00 -0.60 -27.08
CA LEU A 17 -3.72 -0.32 -26.42
C LEU A 17 -4.07 -0.08 -24.96
N LEU A 18 -3.84 -1.09 -24.11
CA LEU A 18 -3.77 -0.84 -22.68
C LEU A 18 -2.58 0.09 -22.50
N ALA A 19 -2.82 1.26 -21.92
CA ALA A 19 -1.73 2.14 -21.53
C ALA A 19 -0.80 1.34 -20.62
N GLU A 20 0.48 1.23 -21.02
CA GLU A 20 1.48 0.55 -20.21
C GLU A 20 1.48 1.18 -18.81
N PRO A 21 1.49 0.37 -17.74
CA PRO A 21 1.55 0.89 -16.39
C PRO A 21 2.76 1.82 -16.24
N VAL A 22 2.52 3.07 -15.83
CA VAL A 22 3.60 4.04 -15.71
C VAL A 22 4.43 3.71 -14.48
N SER A 23 5.73 3.46 -14.69
CA SER A 23 6.69 3.21 -13.62
C SER A 23 7.56 4.43 -13.36
N TYR A 24 7.98 4.58 -12.11
CA TYR A 24 8.78 5.71 -11.62
C TYR A 24 9.99 5.18 -10.84
N PRO A 25 11.16 5.84 -10.95
CA PRO A 25 12.32 5.47 -10.14
C PRO A 25 12.00 5.50 -8.64
N LEU A 26 12.31 4.41 -7.95
CA LEU A 26 12.25 4.33 -6.50
C LEU A 26 13.51 4.96 -5.92
N LEU A 27 13.36 6.03 -5.15
CA LEU A 27 14.48 6.72 -4.50
C LEU A 27 14.71 6.20 -3.08
N GLN A 28 13.63 5.96 -2.34
CA GLN A 28 13.71 5.56 -0.93
C GLN A 28 12.39 4.93 -0.45
N VAL A 29 12.49 3.99 0.50
CA VAL A 29 11.40 3.64 1.41
C VAL A 29 11.54 4.53 2.65
N GLU A 30 10.58 5.43 2.86
CA GLU A 30 10.67 6.44 3.92
C GLU A 30 10.25 5.87 5.28
N ASP A 31 9.10 5.20 5.33
CA ASP A 31 8.56 4.50 6.49
C ASP A 31 7.65 3.32 6.03
N GLY A 32 6.90 2.70 6.95
CA GLY A 32 6.07 1.52 6.69
C GLY A 32 4.88 1.74 5.74
N ASP A 33 4.59 2.98 5.33
CA ASP A 33 3.53 3.25 4.37
C ASP A 33 3.85 4.38 3.37
N THR A 34 5.07 4.93 3.38
CA THR A 34 5.50 6.00 2.50
C THR A 34 6.73 5.62 1.69
N LEU A 35 6.65 5.83 0.36
CA LEU A 35 7.77 5.71 -0.57
C LEU A 35 8.15 7.09 -1.13
N VAL A 36 9.40 7.25 -1.54
CA VAL A 36 9.86 8.42 -2.30
C VAL A 36 10.20 7.96 -3.72
N ILE A 37 9.54 8.55 -4.71
CA ILE A 37 9.75 8.26 -6.13
C ILE A 37 10.20 9.51 -6.88
N GLN A 38 10.82 9.34 -8.05
CA GLN A 38 11.16 10.45 -8.93
C GLN A 38 10.04 10.73 -9.94
N VAL A 39 9.42 11.91 -9.89
CA VAL A 39 8.41 12.38 -10.84
C VAL A 39 8.91 13.67 -11.48
N ASN A 40 9.05 13.71 -12.81
CA ASN A 40 9.57 14.88 -13.54
C ASN A 40 10.90 15.41 -12.95
N ASP A 41 11.84 14.48 -12.74
CA ASP A 41 13.18 14.73 -12.17
C ASP A 41 13.20 15.35 -10.77
N ARG A 42 12.08 15.22 -10.03
CA ARG A 42 11.96 15.70 -8.65
C ARG A 42 11.47 14.60 -7.72
N PRO A 43 11.99 14.53 -6.47
CA PRO A 43 11.46 13.63 -5.47
C PRO A 43 10.00 13.96 -5.14
N ALA A 44 9.15 12.93 -5.08
CA ALA A 44 7.77 13.01 -4.65
C ALA A 44 7.51 11.90 -3.62
N ARG A 45 6.92 12.27 -2.48
CA ARG A 45 6.48 11.32 -1.46
C ARG A 45 5.12 10.75 -1.86
N VAL A 46 5.01 9.43 -1.91
CA VAL A 46 3.77 8.72 -2.20
C VAL A 46 3.37 7.89 -0.98
N GLN A 47 2.12 8.04 -0.57
CA GLN A 47 1.51 7.29 0.53
C GLN A 47 0.83 6.06 -0.04
N LEU A 48 1.11 4.88 0.52
CA LEU A 48 0.35 3.66 0.26
C LEU A 48 -1.07 3.88 0.75
N LEU A 49 -1.94 4.15 -0.21
CA LEU A 49 -3.32 4.52 -0.01
C LEU A 49 -4.13 3.38 0.62
N GLY A 50 -4.97 3.73 1.59
CA GLY A 50 -5.96 2.82 2.17
C GLY A 50 -5.46 1.98 3.34
N MET A 51 -4.22 2.20 3.77
CA MET A 51 -3.62 1.55 4.92
C MET A 51 -2.92 2.57 5.83
N ASP A 52 -2.59 2.13 7.03
CA ASP A 52 -1.80 2.87 8.01
C ASP A 52 -0.79 1.91 8.65
N ALA A 53 0.48 2.32 8.73
CA ALA A 53 1.53 1.61 9.44
C ALA A 53 1.86 2.30 10.79
N PRO A 54 2.43 1.56 11.76
CA PRO A 54 2.99 2.18 12.95
C PRO A 54 4.18 3.09 12.59
N GLU A 55 4.35 4.20 13.31
CA GLU A 55 5.42 5.17 13.05
C GLU A 55 6.79 4.64 13.49
N ASP A 56 7.82 4.79 12.66
CA ASP A 56 9.19 4.36 12.94
C ASP A 56 10.11 5.49 13.47
N ILE A 57 9.59 6.72 13.48
CA ILE A 57 10.24 7.93 13.98
C ILE A 57 9.31 8.75 14.87
N ALA A 58 9.89 9.46 15.84
CA ALA A 58 9.15 10.36 16.72
C ALA A 58 8.51 11.52 15.93
N ASN A 59 7.18 11.62 16.00
CA ASN A 59 6.41 12.69 15.37
C ASN A 59 5.08 12.91 16.12
N PRO A 60 4.27 13.94 15.72
CA PRO A 60 3.00 14.21 16.39
C PRO A 60 1.98 13.06 16.34
N LYS A 61 2.03 12.15 15.36
CA LYS A 61 1.15 10.96 15.33
C LYS A 61 1.58 9.95 16.39
N LEU A 62 2.86 9.64 16.47
CA LEU A 62 3.39 8.75 17.50
C LEU A 62 3.04 9.23 18.92
N ILE A 63 3.19 10.53 19.19
CA ILE A 63 2.82 11.12 20.50
C ILE A 63 1.35 10.84 20.83
N ARG A 64 0.45 11.05 19.86
CA ARG A 64 -0.98 10.75 20.06
C ARG A 64 -1.23 9.25 20.25
N ASP A 65 -0.48 8.39 19.58
CA ASP A 65 -0.59 6.94 19.77
C ASP A 65 -0.12 6.51 21.16
N VAL A 66 0.97 7.08 21.67
CA VAL A 66 1.43 6.88 23.07
C VAL A 66 0.32 7.31 24.05
N GLU A 67 -0.23 8.52 23.90
CA GLU A 67 -1.29 9.04 24.77
C GLU A 67 -2.56 8.18 24.72
N ARG A 68 -2.96 7.74 23.52
CA ARG A 68 -4.18 6.95 23.30
C ARG A 68 -4.06 5.53 23.85
N THR A 69 -2.89 4.90 23.69
CA THR A 69 -2.71 3.47 23.97
C THR A 69 -2.07 3.18 25.32
N GLY A 70 -1.34 4.16 25.88
CA GLY A 70 -0.47 3.96 27.04
C GLY A 70 0.77 3.11 26.76
N ILE A 71 1.02 2.72 25.50
CA ILE A 71 2.23 2.01 25.09
C ILE A 71 3.40 3.00 25.07
N SER A 72 4.58 2.57 25.54
CA SER A 72 5.76 3.41 25.49
C SER A 72 6.16 3.75 24.05
N GLU A 73 6.75 4.94 23.89
CA GLU A 73 7.28 5.40 22.60
C GLU A 73 8.22 4.36 21.98
N GLU A 74 9.11 3.78 22.77
CA GLU A 74 10.07 2.76 22.34
C GLU A 74 9.41 1.55 21.68
N LEU A 75 8.33 1.03 22.28
CA LEU A 75 7.64 -0.14 21.76
C LEU A 75 6.84 0.17 20.49
N LEU A 76 6.23 1.36 20.41
CA LEU A 76 5.55 1.78 19.19
C LEU A 76 6.53 2.03 18.04
N LEU A 77 7.68 2.63 18.32
CA LEU A 77 8.76 2.79 17.35
C LEU A 77 9.30 1.44 16.87
N ASP A 78 9.37 0.43 17.75
CA ASP A 78 9.78 -0.92 17.36
C ASP A 78 8.79 -1.55 16.37
N LEU A 79 7.48 -1.41 16.59
CA LEU A 79 6.46 -1.83 15.60
C LEU A 79 6.65 -1.13 14.25
N GLY A 80 6.91 0.18 14.27
CA GLY A 80 7.09 0.96 13.05
C GLY A 80 8.36 0.58 12.29
N ARG A 81 9.46 0.34 13.00
CA ARG A 81 10.70 -0.16 12.39
C ARG A 81 10.48 -1.53 11.74
N GLN A 82 9.78 -2.44 12.40
CA GLN A 82 9.45 -3.74 11.82
C GLN A 82 8.61 -3.61 10.54
N SER A 83 7.63 -2.70 10.52
CA SER A 83 6.83 -2.41 9.32
C SER A 83 7.66 -1.82 8.19
N THR A 84 8.50 -0.83 8.49
CA THR A 84 9.40 -0.17 7.52
C THR A 84 10.40 -1.17 6.92
N LEU A 85 11.03 -2.00 7.76
CA LEU A 85 11.93 -3.06 7.31
C LEU A 85 11.21 -4.05 6.38
N HIS A 86 9.95 -4.36 6.67
CA HIS A 86 9.17 -5.24 5.81
C HIS A 86 8.90 -4.62 4.43
N LEU A 87 8.49 -3.34 4.36
CA LEU A 87 8.31 -2.66 3.09
C LEU A 87 9.63 -2.56 2.31
N GLN A 88 10.75 -2.31 2.99
CA GLN A 88 12.09 -2.37 2.39
C GLN A 88 12.39 -3.74 1.79
N GLN A 89 12.10 -4.83 2.50
CA GLN A 89 12.27 -6.20 2.01
C GLN A 89 11.41 -6.48 0.77
N LEU A 90 10.15 -6.03 0.77
CA LEU A 90 9.25 -6.19 -0.39
C LEU A 90 9.76 -5.42 -1.60
N THR A 91 10.29 -4.21 -1.41
CA THR A 91 10.90 -3.44 -2.51
C THR A 91 12.25 -4.04 -2.95
N GLY A 92 12.97 -4.71 -2.06
CA GLY A 92 14.23 -5.36 -2.35
C GLY A 92 15.23 -4.44 -3.06
N SER A 93 15.73 -4.88 -4.22
CA SER A 93 16.61 -4.08 -5.08
C SER A 93 15.87 -3.42 -6.25
N ALA A 94 14.55 -3.25 -6.16
CA ALA A 94 13.76 -2.60 -7.20
C ALA A 94 14.23 -1.17 -7.42
N THR A 95 14.50 -0.83 -8.68
CA THR A 95 14.88 0.53 -9.09
C THR A 95 13.68 1.36 -9.51
N ASN A 96 12.53 0.73 -9.76
CA ASN A 96 11.30 1.38 -10.18
C ASN A 96 10.08 0.76 -9.50
N ILE A 97 9.03 1.55 -9.36
CA ILE A 97 7.71 1.09 -8.91
C ILE A 97 6.65 1.52 -9.91
N VAL A 98 5.58 0.74 -10.03
CA VAL A 98 4.37 1.15 -10.73
C VAL A 98 3.44 1.82 -9.74
N VAL A 99 2.91 3.00 -10.09
CA VAL A 99 1.91 3.71 -9.26
C VAL A 99 0.61 3.93 -10.02
N THR A 100 -0.50 3.72 -9.33
CA THR A 100 -1.84 4.13 -9.76
C THR A 100 -2.39 5.14 -8.76
N GLY A 101 -2.70 6.35 -9.23
CA GLY A 101 -3.23 7.43 -8.41
C GLY A 101 -3.18 8.76 -9.16
N ASN A 102 -3.85 9.79 -8.62
CA ASN A 102 -3.75 11.14 -9.18
C ASN A 102 -2.50 11.83 -8.62
N LEU A 103 -1.43 11.91 -9.41
CA LEU A 103 -0.15 12.52 -9.00
C LEU A 103 -0.23 14.04 -8.73
N GLU A 104 -1.31 14.70 -9.14
CA GLU A 104 -1.55 16.11 -8.83
C GLU A 104 -2.26 16.28 -7.47
N HIS A 105 -2.85 15.22 -6.93
CA HIS A 105 -3.57 15.26 -5.68
C HIS A 105 -2.65 14.91 -4.50
N LYS A 106 -2.42 15.90 -3.63
CA LYS A 106 -1.63 15.75 -2.40
C LYS A 106 -2.51 15.83 -1.17
N ASP A 107 -2.19 15.02 -0.17
CA ASP A 107 -2.75 15.14 1.17
C ASP A 107 -2.23 16.40 1.88
N LYS A 108 -2.76 16.68 3.08
CA LYS A 108 -2.36 17.83 3.91
C LYS A 108 -0.88 17.82 4.34
N TYR A 109 -0.19 16.69 4.20
CA TYR A 109 1.23 16.53 4.51
C TYR A 109 2.11 16.55 3.25
N GLY A 110 1.51 16.79 2.08
CA GLY A 110 2.21 16.89 0.80
C GLY A 110 2.49 15.54 0.12
N ARG A 111 1.96 14.43 0.65
CA ARG A 111 2.11 13.09 0.07
C ARG A 111 1.03 12.81 -0.95
N ILE A 112 1.36 12.07 -2.00
CA ILE A 112 0.42 11.67 -3.04
C ILE A 112 -0.14 10.28 -2.69
N PRO A 113 -1.46 10.11 -2.49
CA PRO A 113 -2.01 8.79 -2.21
C PRO A 113 -2.04 7.90 -3.46
N VAL A 114 -1.42 6.72 -3.39
CA VAL A 114 -1.30 5.79 -4.53
C VAL A 114 -1.51 4.33 -4.13
N VAL A 115 -1.90 3.52 -5.11
CA VAL A 115 -1.68 2.08 -5.12
C VAL A 115 -0.34 1.82 -5.81
N ALA A 116 0.57 1.12 -5.12
CA ALA A 116 1.94 0.87 -5.57
C ALA A 116 2.17 -0.62 -5.82
N SER A 117 2.88 -0.99 -6.86
CA SER A 117 3.32 -2.38 -7.08
C SER A 117 4.73 -2.44 -7.68
N LEU A 118 5.38 -3.59 -7.54
CA LEU A 118 6.59 -3.87 -8.32
C LEU A 118 6.23 -4.05 -9.80
N PRO A 119 7.12 -3.70 -10.74
CA PRO A 119 6.90 -3.95 -12.15
C PRO A 119 6.56 -5.42 -12.43
N GLY A 120 5.42 -5.66 -13.10
CA GLY A 120 4.93 -7.01 -13.41
C GLY A 120 4.27 -7.76 -12.24
N ALA A 121 4.19 -7.18 -11.05
CA ALA A 121 3.48 -7.79 -9.92
C ALA A 121 1.97 -7.60 -10.05
N GLU A 122 1.21 -8.69 -9.82
CA GLU A 122 -0.25 -8.67 -9.80
C GLU A 122 -0.82 -8.07 -8.51
N THR A 123 -0.10 -8.18 -7.40
CA THR A 123 -0.53 -7.70 -6.09
C THR A 123 0.22 -6.42 -5.73
N SER A 124 -0.49 -5.43 -5.20
CA SER A 124 0.10 -4.19 -4.73
C SER A 124 0.89 -4.39 -3.43
N LEU A 125 1.87 -3.51 -3.20
CA LEU A 125 2.53 -3.37 -1.91
C LEU A 125 1.52 -3.03 -0.82
N ASN A 126 0.48 -2.24 -1.12
CA ASN A 126 -0.59 -1.90 -0.19
C ASN A 126 -1.27 -3.16 0.37
N ALA A 127 -1.71 -4.06 -0.53
CA ALA A 127 -2.36 -5.30 -0.15
C ALA A 127 -1.40 -6.25 0.56
N ILE A 128 -0.15 -6.36 0.10
CA ILE A 128 0.84 -7.24 0.71
C ILE A 128 1.14 -6.80 2.15
N MET A 129 1.34 -5.50 2.40
CA MET A 129 1.60 -4.97 3.75
C MET A 129 0.48 -5.31 4.74
N VAL A 130 -0.78 -5.19 4.31
CA VAL A 130 -1.94 -5.56 5.14
C VAL A 130 -2.07 -7.07 5.29
N GLN A 131 -1.96 -7.83 4.20
CA GLN A 131 -2.07 -9.29 4.20
C GLN A 131 -1.03 -9.95 5.10
N GLN A 132 0.19 -9.41 5.09
CA GLN A 132 1.30 -9.92 5.90
C GLN A 132 1.34 -9.34 7.32
N GLY A 133 0.41 -8.44 7.66
CA GLY A 133 0.22 -7.96 9.03
C GLY A 133 1.20 -6.87 9.49
N TYR A 134 1.69 -6.06 8.56
CA TYR A 134 2.58 -4.92 8.85
C TYR A 134 1.89 -3.56 8.73
N ALA A 135 0.64 -3.54 8.28
CA ALA A 135 -0.23 -2.37 8.24
C ALA A 135 -1.69 -2.77 8.54
N ILE A 136 -2.52 -1.79 8.89
CA ILE A 136 -3.98 -1.94 9.04
C ILE A 136 -4.73 -1.21 7.93
N THR A 137 -6.00 -1.55 7.72
CA THR A 137 -6.85 -0.84 6.77
C THR A 137 -7.44 0.41 7.37
N LEU A 138 -7.50 1.48 6.56
CA LEU A 138 -8.23 2.70 6.90
C LEU A 138 -9.69 2.59 6.46
N PRO A 139 -10.66 2.88 7.35
CA PRO A 139 -12.08 2.83 6.99
C PRO A 139 -12.42 3.74 5.80
N GLY A 140 -13.23 3.23 4.87
CA GLY A 140 -13.64 4.00 3.68
C GLY A 140 -12.62 4.04 2.54
N SER A 141 -11.50 3.32 2.67
CA SER A 141 -10.60 3.02 1.56
C SER A 141 -11.33 2.21 0.48
N GLN A 142 -11.56 2.80 -0.70
CA GLN A 142 -12.21 2.11 -1.84
C GLN A 142 -11.21 1.53 -2.84
N ASN A 143 -9.92 1.49 -2.49
CA ASN A 143 -8.86 1.42 -3.49
C ASN A 143 -8.58 -0.01 -3.97
N GLU A 144 -8.83 -1.00 -3.11
CA GLU A 144 -8.76 -2.40 -3.48
C GLU A 144 -9.91 -3.19 -2.86
N PRO A 145 -10.68 -3.95 -3.67
CA PRO A 145 -11.62 -4.91 -3.13
C PRO A 145 -10.89 -5.85 -2.17
N ARG A 146 -11.48 -6.11 -1.00
CA ARG A 146 -11.04 -7.12 -0.02
C ARG A 146 -9.90 -6.71 0.94
N MET A 147 -9.46 -5.46 1.01
CA MET A 147 -8.49 -5.02 2.02
C MET A 147 -8.89 -5.42 3.46
N ASP A 148 -10.16 -5.21 3.84
CA ASP A 148 -10.66 -5.61 5.16
C ASP A 148 -10.62 -7.12 5.39
N GLN A 149 -10.79 -7.91 4.32
CA GLN A 149 -10.67 -9.38 4.39
C GLN A 149 -9.21 -9.79 4.57
N LEU A 150 -8.26 -9.08 3.94
CA LEU A 150 -6.83 -9.30 4.13
C LEU A 150 -6.41 -9.03 5.57
N GLU A 151 -6.84 -7.91 6.17
CA GLU A 151 -6.55 -7.61 7.57
C GLU A 151 -7.19 -8.64 8.50
N ALA A 152 -8.45 -9.01 8.26
CA ALA A 152 -9.13 -10.03 9.06
C ALA A 152 -8.39 -11.38 9.01
N GLN A 153 -7.89 -11.77 7.84
CA GLN A 153 -7.11 -12.99 7.68
C GLN A 153 -5.75 -12.89 8.37
N ALA A 154 -5.04 -11.77 8.21
CA ALA A 154 -3.76 -11.51 8.87
C ALA A 154 -3.89 -11.60 10.40
N ARG A 155 -4.95 -11.00 10.95
CA ARG A 155 -5.29 -11.08 12.38
C ARG A 155 -5.56 -12.51 12.83
N LYS A 156 -6.38 -13.25 12.07
CA LYS A 156 -6.74 -14.63 12.40
C LYS A 156 -5.53 -15.56 12.36
N SER A 157 -4.60 -15.36 11.42
CA SER A 157 -3.40 -16.20 11.30
C SER A 157 -2.21 -15.72 12.14
N GLY A 158 -2.31 -14.59 12.84
CA GLY A 158 -1.16 -13.99 13.54
C GLY A 158 -0.02 -13.62 12.58
N ALA A 159 -0.33 -13.05 11.42
CA ALA A 159 0.68 -12.64 10.45
C ALA A 159 1.42 -11.37 10.91
N GLY A 160 2.73 -11.31 10.65
CA GLY A 160 3.55 -10.13 10.94
C GLY A 160 3.41 -9.65 12.39
N LEU A 161 3.10 -8.37 12.56
CA LEU A 161 2.95 -7.74 13.87
C LEU A 161 1.81 -8.35 14.70
N TRP A 162 0.79 -8.94 14.05
CA TRP A 162 -0.28 -9.64 14.75
C TRP A 162 0.19 -10.91 15.46
N GLY A 163 1.31 -11.51 15.03
CA GLY A 163 1.90 -12.68 15.67
C GLY A 163 3.14 -12.38 16.50
N SER A 164 3.99 -11.46 16.03
CA SER A 164 5.23 -11.10 16.74
C SER A 164 4.99 -10.19 17.94
N SER A 165 3.91 -9.40 17.93
CA SER A 165 3.59 -8.42 18.99
C SER A 165 2.07 -8.26 19.18
N PRO A 166 1.33 -9.36 19.45
CA PRO A 166 -0.13 -9.40 19.38
C PRO A 166 -0.82 -8.35 20.25
N GLU A 167 -0.39 -8.18 21.51
CA GLU A 167 -1.01 -7.23 22.45
C GLU A 167 -0.75 -5.77 22.04
N LEU A 168 0.48 -5.46 21.61
CA LEU A 168 0.85 -4.13 21.15
C LEU A 168 0.11 -3.77 19.87
N MET A 169 0.14 -4.66 18.88
CA MET A 169 -0.53 -4.47 17.60
C MET A 169 -2.05 -4.31 17.79
N GLN A 170 -2.66 -5.08 18.69
CA GLN A 170 -4.08 -4.95 18.99
C GLN A 170 -4.42 -3.58 19.60
N SER A 171 -3.64 -3.13 20.59
CA SER A 171 -3.88 -1.83 21.25
C SER A 171 -3.61 -0.66 20.31
N TRP A 172 -2.48 -0.70 19.58
CA TRP A 172 -2.13 0.30 18.57
C TRP A 172 -3.21 0.42 17.48
N SER A 173 -3.64 -0.70 16.89
CA SER A 173 -4.64 -0.69 15.81
C SER A 173 -6.07 -0.38 16.26
N GLY A 174 -6.36 -0.44 17.56
CA GLY A 174 -7.71 -0.28 18.10
C GLY A 174 -8.68 -1.40 17.70
N ARG A 175 -8.18 -2.56 17.25
CA ARG A 175 -9.00 -3.71 16.85
C ARG A 175 -9.37 -4.58 18.05
N SER A 176 -10.57 -5.16 18.04
CA SER A 176 -10.97 -6.16 19.03
C SER A 176 -10.13 -7.44 18.91
N LYS A 177 -10.07 -8.24 19.99
CA LYS A 177 -9.40 -9.56 19.94
C LYS A 177 -10.03 -10.37 18.81
N ALA A 178 -9.19 -11.00 17.99
CA ALA A 178 -9.69 -11.92 16.98
C ALA A 178 -10.47 -13.04 17.70
N ALA A 179 -11.72 -13.25 17.30
CA ALA A 179 -12.49 -14.40 17.77
C ALA A 179 -11.75 -15.67 17.32
N HIS A 180 -11.46 -16.55 18.27
CA HIS A 180 -10.78 -17.82 18.03
C HIS A 180 -11.71 -18.78 17.28
#